data_AF-A0A8J7T1P5-F1
#
_entry.id   AF-A0A8J7T1P5-F1
#
_cell.length_a   1.000
_cell.length_b   1.000
_cell.length_c   1.000
_cell.angle_alpha   90.00
_cell.angle_beta   90.00
_cell.angle_gamma   90.00
#
_symmetry.space_group_name_H-M   'P 1'
#
loop_
_entity.id
_entity.type
_entity.pdbx_description
1 polymer ?
#
loop_
_entity_poly.entity_id
_entity_poly.type
_entity_poly.pdbx_seq_one_letter_code
_entity_poly.pdbx_strand_id
1 'polypeptide(L)' 'MTDARASTDPPGDLEHLPIGQVAGSLGTDPDRGLAADEAAQRLARYGPNGLPDRHRSVFGLILG' A
#
# COMPACT_ATOMS: atom_id res chain seq x y z
N MET A 1 14.96 -19.84 3.42
CA MET A 1 15.05 -18.72 2.48
C MET A 1 13.69 -18.63 1.81
N THR A 2 12.75 -17.93 2.46
CA THR A 2 11.32 -17.98 2.10
C THR A 2 10.85 -16.54 1.97
N ASP A 3 10.72 -16.07 0.74
CA ASP A 3 10.13 -14.78 0.39
C ASP A 3 8.61 -14.90 0.57
N ALA A 4 8.11 -14.51 1.74
CA ALA A 4 6.69 -14.45 2.05
C ALA A 4 6.13 -13.10 1.59
N ARG A 5 6.00 -12.92 0.26
CA ARG A 5 5.14 -11.85 -0.25
C ARG A 5 3.70 -12.26 0.03
N ALA A 6 3.18 -11.84 1.19
CA ALA A 6 1.79 -11.99 1.53
C ALA A 6 0.94 -11.32 0.43
N SER A 7 0.30 -12.15 -0.39
CA SER A 7 -0.66 -11.68 -1.40
C SER A 7 -1.75 -10.89 -0.68
N THR A 8 -1.72 -9.57 -0.84
CA THR A 8 -2.76 -8.67 -0.37
C THR A 8 -3.68 -8.44 -1.55
N ASP A 9 -4.38 -9.48 -1.99
CA ASP A 9 -5.43 -9.29 -2.98
C ASP A 9 -6.50 -8.39 -2.37
N PRO A 10 -6.91 -7.30 -3.05
CA PRO A 10 -8.07 -6.56 -2.62
C PRO A 10 -9.31 -7.48 -2.61
N PRO A 11 -10.30 -7.21 -1.74
CA PRO A 11 -11.54 -7.97 -1.75
C PRO A 11 -12.28 -7.72 -3.07
N GLY A 12 -12.11 -8.65 -4.02
CA GLY A 12 -12.77 -8.62 -5.32
C GLY A 12 -12.17 -7.62 -6.31
N ASP A 13 -12.79 -7.58 -7.48
CA ASP A 13 -12.38 -6.76 -8.60
C ASP A 13 -12.84 -5.30 -8.40
N LEU A 14 -12.00 -4.51 -7.74
CA LEU A 14 -12.28 -3.10 -7.47
C LEU A 14 -12.34 -2.23 -8.73
N GLU A 15 -11.71 -2.66 -9.83
CA GLU A 15 -11.56 -1.84 -11.03
C GLU A 15 -12.88 -1.69 -11.81
N HIS A 16 -13.76 -2.70 -11.69
CA HIS A 16 -15.07 -2.73 -12.34
C HIS A 16 -16.26 -2.43 -11.40
N LEU A 17 -16.01 -2.19 -10.10
CA LEU A 17 -17.07 -1.87 -9.15
C LEU A 17 -17.64 -0.45 -9.37
N PRO A 18 -18.96 -0.24 -9.22
CA PRO A 18 -19.54 1.09 -9.15
C PRO A 18 -18.90 1.90 -8.00
N ILE A 19 -18.66 3.19 -8.22
CA ILE A 19 -17.90 4.04 -7.28
C ILE A 19 -18.44 4.02 -5.84
N GLY A 20 -19.76 3.99 -5.66
CA GLY A 20 -20.38 3.92 -4.33
C GLY A 20 -20.13 2.60 -3.60
N GLN A 21 -19.84 1.52 -4.32
CA GLN A 21 -19.49 0.22 -3.74
C GLN A 21 -17.99 0.13 -3.42
N VAL A 22 -17.13 0.80 -4.20
CA VAL A 22 -15.67 0.85 -3.95
C VAL A 22 -15.37 1.41 -2.56
N ALA A 23 -16.02 2.52 -2.17
CA ALA A 23 -15.83 3.13 -0.86
C ALA A 23 -16.20 2.17 0.29
N GLY A 24 -17.30 1.42 0.13
CA GLY A 24 -17.70 0.37 1.08
C GLY A 24 -16.70 -0.78 1.14
N SER A 25 -16.23 -1.29 -0.01
CA SER A 25 -15.22 -2.35 -0.09
C SER A 25 -13.88 -1.94 0.53
N LEU A 26 -13.51 -0.65 0.43
CA LEU A 26 -12.29 -0.09 1.01
C LEU A 26 -12.46 0.41 2.45
N GLY A 27 -13.69 0.39 2.98
CA GLY A 27 -14.00 0.88 4.33
C GLY A 27 -13.70 2.37 4.52
N THR A 28 -13.95 3.21 3.52
CA THR A 28 -13.68 4.66 3.53
C THR A 28 -14.98 5.43 3.33
N ASP A 29 -15.13 6.57 4.02
CA ASP A 29 -16.18 7.54 3.73
C ASP A 29 -15.73 8.50 2.61
N PRO A 30 -16.50 8.67 1.52
CA PRO A 30 -16.09 9.53 0.41
C PRO A 30 -16.08 11.03 0.73
N ASP A 31 -16.89 11.48 1.70
CA ASP A 31 -17.01 12.88 2.08
C ASP A 31 -16.06 13.25 3.22
N ARG A 32 -15.71 12.28 4.07
CA ARG A 32 -14.94 12.50 5.31
C ARG A 32 -13.57 11.84 5.33
N GLY A 33 -13.33 10.86 4.47
CA GLY A 33 -12.11 10.06 4.43
C GLY A 33 -12.00 9.08 5.61
N LEU A 34 -10.76 8.77 6.00
CA LEU A 34 -10.46 7.88 7.12
C LEU A 34 -10.33 8.65 8.43
N ALA A 35 -10.71 8.01 9.53
CA ALA A 35 -10.34 8.49 10.86
C ALA A 35 -8.82 8.38 11.06
N ALA A 36 -8.25 9.29 11.86
CA ALA A 36 -6.81 9.34 12.11
C ALA A 36 -6.26 8.01 12.67
N ASP A 37 -7.00 7.40 13.60
CA ASP A 37 -6.61 6.14 14.24
C ASP A 37 -6.58 4.98 13.24
N GLU A 38 -7.52 4.97 12.29
CA GLU A 38 -7.56 3.97 11.23
C GLU A 38 -6.43 4.17 10.22
N ALA A 39 -6.14 5.42 9.85
CA ALA A 39 -5.00 5.74 9.00
C ALA A 39 -3.67 5.27 9.62
N ALA A 40 -3.50 5.46 10.94
CA ALA A 40 -2.33 4.98 11.66
C ALA A 40 -2.24 3.44 11.68
N GLN A 41 -3.38 2.74 11.88
CA GLN A 41 -3.43 1.28 11.81
C GLN A 41 -3.06 0.77 10.40
N ARG A 42 -3.58 1.40 9.34
CA ARG A 42 -3.25 1.05 7.96
C ARG A 42 -1.78 1.31 7.65
N LEU A 43 -1.20 2.42 8.13
CA LEU A 43 0.22 2.71 7.98
C LEU A 43 1.09 1.65 8.67
N ALA A 44 0.73 1.22 9.87
CA ALA A 44 1.44 0.15 10.58
C ALA A 44 1.31 -1.21 9.86
N ARG A 45 0.16 -1.47 9.23
CA ARG A 45 -0.11 -2.73 8.54
C ARG A 45 0.59 -2.85 7.17
N TYR A 46 0.50 -1.80 6.35
CA TYR A 46 0.94 -1.84 4.95
C TYR A 46 2.28 -1.16 4.73
N GLY A 47 2.71 -0.31 5.67
CA GLY A 47 3.90 0.52 5.52
C GLY A 47 3.64 1.78 4.69
N PRO A 48 4.67 2.61 4.50
CA PRO A 48 4.57 3.82 3.70
C PRO A 48 4.31 3.47 2.23
N ASN A 49 3.43 4.24 1.57
CA ASN A 49 3.19 4.13 0.13
C ASN A 49 4.35 4.77 -0.67
N GLY A 50 5.50 4.11 -0.67
CA GLY A 50 6.70 4.54 -1.37
C GLY A 50 7.48 3.34 -1.86
N LEU A 51 8.07 3.46 -3.05
CA LEU A 51 9.00 2.46 -3.52
C LEU A 51 10.30 2.55 -2.71
N PRO A 52 10.97 1.43 -2.42
CA PRO A 52 12.26 1.45 -1.74
C PRO A 52 13.30 2.25 -2.54
N ASP A 53 14.05 3.11 -1.84
CA ASP A 53 15.15 3.83 -2.45
C ASP A 53 16.27 2.88 -2.85
N ARG A 54 16.70 3.00 -4.11
CA ARG A 54 17.89 2.27 -4.60
C ARG A 54 19.12 3.14 -4.43
N HIS A 55 19.80 2.98 -3.30
CA HIS A 55 21.13 3.54 -3.12
C HIS A 55 22.15 2.69 -3.88
N ARG A 56 22.86 3.31 -4.84
CA ARG A 56 24.12 2.77 -5.34
C ARG A 56 25.24 3.34 -4.50
N SER A 57 26.11 2.48 -3.98
CA SER A 57 27.32 2.96 -3.33
C SER A 57 28.26 3.55 -4.37
N VAL A 58 28.91 4.66 -4.04
CA VAL A 58 29.95 5.27 -4.90
C VAL A 58 31.08 4.26 -5.15
N PHE A 59 31.42 3.45 -4.15
CA PHE A 59 32.40 2.38 -4.27
C PHE A 59 32.03 1.35 -5.35
N GLY A 60 30.77 0.93 -5.41
CA GLY A 60 30.28 -0.01 -6.43
C GLY A 60 30.22 0.56 -7.85
N LEU A 61 30.29 1.89 -8.00
CA LEU A 61 30.39 2.57 -9.29
C LEU A 61 31.83 2.73 -9.78
N ILE A 62 32.81 2.75 -8.88
CA ILE A 62 34.22 3.02 -9.20
C ILE A 62 35.03 1.73 -9.39
N LEU A 63 34.67 0.65 -8.69
CA LEU A 63 35.43 -0.61 -8.69
C LEU A 63 34.74 -1.78 -9.42
N GLY A 64 33.58 -1.52 -10.02
CA GLY A 64 32.91 -2.43 -10.94
C GLY A 64 33.21 -2.07 -12.38
#